data_AF-A0A3D2F7W2-F1
#
_entry.id   AF-A0A3D2F7W2-F1
#
_cell.length_a   1.000
_cell.length_b   1.000
_cell.length_c   1.000
_cell.angle_alpha   90.00
_cell.angle_beta   90.00
_cell.angle_gamma   90.00
#
_symmetry.space_group_name_H-M   'P 1'
#
loop_
_entity.id
_entity.type
_entity.pdbx_description
1 polymer ?
#
loop_
_entity_poly.entity_id
_entity_poly.type
_entity_poly.pdbx_seq_one_letter_code
_entity_poly.pdbx_strand_id
1 'polypeptide(L)'
;MTQSAFYENVPAKRLFAWVLDAVIILGICLILLPFTGFLGIFFWPLMWLVIGFAYRTISIANGSATWGMRLVSIELRNRTGARLDLTEAALHTLGYTISIGIFLLQAVSIVLMCASMRGQSLTDHVLGTVMLNKQARR
;
A
#
# COMPACT_ATOMS: atom_id res chain seq x y z
N MET A 1 4.13 20.82 18.12
CA MET A 1 3.77 19.38 18.10
C MET A 1 5.05 18.61 17.83
N THR A 2 5.43 17.68 18.72
CA THR A 2 6.65 16.88 18.58
C THR A 2 6.58 15.98 17.34
N GLN A 3 7.70 15.85 16.61
CA GLN A 3 7.80 15.09 15.36
C GLN A 3 7.36 13.61 15.51
N SER A 4 7.37 13.07 16.74
CA SER A 4 6.94 11.70 17.07
C SER A 4 5.44 11.44 16.84
N ALA A 5 4.56 12.42 17.11
CA ALA A 5 3.10 12.23 16.97
C ALA A 5 2.65 11.99 15.52
N PHE A 6 3.45 12.45 14.54
CA PHE A 6 3.18 12.23 13.11
C PHE A 6 3.43 10.78 12.65
N TYR A 7 4.33 10.06 13.33
CA TYR A 7 4.76 8.71 12.97
C TYR A 7 4.29 7.63 13.95
N GLU A 8 3.59 8.02 15.01
CA GLU A 8 3.10 7.12 16.03
C GLU A 8 2.13 6.08 15.44
N ASN A 9 2.41 4.81 15.70
CA ASN A 9 1.62 3.65 15.26
C ASN A 9 1.49 3.48 13.74
N VAL A 10 2.32 4.16 12.93
CA VAL A 10 2.29 4.03 11.46
C VAL A 10 2.47 2.58 11.00
N PRO A 11 3.43 1.77 11.51
CA PRO A 11 3.58 0.38 11.08
C PRO A 11 2.33 -0.48 11.38
N ALA A 12 1.72 -0.33 12.55
CA ALA A 12 0.51 -1.06 12.94
C ALA A 12 -0.70 -0.68 12.07
N LYS A 13 -0.89 0.63 11.82
CA LYS A 13 -1.93 1.13 10.92
C LYS A 13 -1.73 0.64 9.48
N ARG A 14 -0.48 0.54 9.02
CA ARG A 14 -0.14 -0.03 7.71
C ARG A 14 -0.48 -1.51 7.62
N LEU A 15 -0.21 -2.30 8.66
CA LEU A 15 -0.61 -3.71 8.71
C LEU A 15 -2.13 -3.86 8.62
N PHE A 16 -2.88 -3.06 9.38
CA PHE A 16 -4.34 -3.09 9.33
C PHE A 16 -4.89 -2.64 7.97
N ALA A 17 -4.34 -1.57 7.40
CA ALA A 17 -4.66 -1.14 6.04
C ALA A 17 -4.38 -2.23 5.00
N TRP A 18 -3.26 -2.95 5.13
CA TRP A 18 -2.91 -4.06 4.27
C TRP A 18 -3.92 -5.21 4.35
N VAL A 19 -4.34 -5.59 5.56
CA VAL A 19 -5.38 -6.62 5.76
C VAL A 19 -6.69 -6.18 5.11
N LEU A 20 -7.13 -4.93 5.34
CA LEU A 20 -8.35 -4.41 4.73
C LEU A 20 -8.27 -4.39 3.21
N ASP A 21 -7.16 -3.92 2.64
CA ASP A 21 -6.96 -3.91 1.20
C ASP A 21 -6.94 -5.34 0.63
N ALA A 22 -6.37 -6.32 1.35
CA ALA A 22 -6.42 -7.72 0.94
C ALA A 22 -7.86 -8.26 0.92
N VAL A 23 -8.69 -7.93 1.91
CA VAL A 23 -10.11 -8.30 1.95
C VAL A 23 -10.89 -7.65 0.79
N ILE A 24 -10.61 -6.38 0.49
CA ILE A 24 -11.24 -5.68 -0.64
C ILE A 24 -10.87 -6.34 -1.97
N ILE A 25 -9.57 -6.61 -2.20
CA ILE A 25 -9.09 -7.28 -3.42
C ILE A 25 -9.69 -8.68 -3.55
N LEU A 26 -9.78 -9.43 -2.44
CA LEU A 26 -10.43 -10.74 -2.41
C LEU A 26 -11.90 -10.65 -2.82
N GLY A 27 -12.63 -9.69 -2.27
CA GLY A 27 -14.04 -9.45 -2.64
C GLY A 27 -14.21 -9.15 -4.13
N ILE A 28 -13.36 -8.28 -4.69
CA ILE A 28 -13.36 -7.97 -6.13
C ILE A 28 -13.05 -9.23 -6.97
N CYS A 29 -12.06 -10.03 -6.57
CA CYS A 29 -11.71 -11.28 -7.25
C CYS A 29 -12.85 -12.29 -7.20
N LEU A 30 -13.53 -12.44 -6.06
CA LEU A 30 -14.69 -13.33 -5.92
C LEU A 30 -15.87 -12.89 -6.77
N ILE A 31 -16.11 -11.58 -6.88
CA ILE A 31 -17.15 -11.02 -7.75
C ILE A 31 -16.82 -11.28 -9.22
N LEU A 32 -15.56 -11.12 -9.63
CA LEU A 32 -15.11 -11.35 -11.02
C LEU A 32 -15.08 -12.82 -11.41
N LEU A 33 -14.85 -13.72 -10.46
CA LEU A 33 -14.75 -15.17 -10.70
C LEU A 33 -15.88 -15.76 -11.55
N PRO A 34 -17.18 -15.54 -11.25
CA PRO A 34 -18.27 -16.03 -12.09
C PRO A 34 -18.27 -15.41 -13.50
N PHE A 35 -17.87 -14.13 -13.64
CA PHE A 35 -17.78 -13.48 -14.96
C PHE A 35 -16.65 -14.03 -15.83
N THR A 36 -15.62 -14.61 -15.22
CA THR A 36 -14.56 -15.33 -15.95
C THR A 36 -14.96 -16.76 -16.33
N GLY A 37 -16.21 -17.17 -16.09
CA GLY A 37 -16.65 -18.55 -16.30
C GLY A 37 -15.91 -19.54 -15.38
N PHE A 38 -15.53 -19.10 -14.17
CA PHE A 38 -14.70 -19.83 -13.21
C PHE A 38 -13.27 -20.17 -13.68
N LEU A 39 -12.87 -19.75 -14.88
CA LEU A 39 -11.49 -19.89 -15.36
C LEU A 39 -10.50 -19.16 -14.46
N GLY A 40 -10.94 -18.11 -13.76
CA GLY A 40 -10.16 -17.37 -12.76
C GLY A 40 -9.56 -18.24 -11.64
N ILE A 41 -10.06 -19.45 -11.40
CA ILE A 41 -9.46 -20.40 -10.45
C ILE A 41 -8.08 -20.86 -10.94
N PHE A 42 -7.91 -21.10 -12.24
CA PHE A 42 -6.64 -21.60 -12.82
C PHE A 42 -5.53 -20.55 -12.81
N PHE A 43 -5.89 -19.28 -12.93
CA PHE A 43 -4.95 -18.15 -12.90
C PHE A 43 -5.23 -17.21 -11.72
N TRP A 44 -5.68 -17.77 -10.59
CA TRP A 44 -6.02 -17.00 -9.39
C TRP A 44 -4.88 -16.09 -8.91
N PRO A 45 -3.59 -16.54 -8.85
CA PRO A 45 -2.49 -15.67 -8.47
C PRO A 45 -2.30 -14.48 -9.42
N LEU A 46 -2.50 -14.69 -10.73
CA LEU A 46 -2.40 -13.65 -11.74
C LEU A 46 -3.56 -12.65 -11.62
N MET A 47 -4.78 -13.15 -11.43
CA MET A 47 -5.96 -12.32 -11.21
C MET A 47 -5.80 -11.44 -9.96
N TRP A 48 -5.35 -12.03 -8.85
CA TRP A 48 -5.05 -11.29 -7.63
C TRP A 48 -3.99 -10.21 -7.84
N LEU A 49 -2.93 -10.51 -8.60
CA LEU A 49 -1.86 -9.57 -8.90
C LEU A 49 -2.38 -8.39 -9.73
N VAL A 50 -3.07 -8.66 -10.83
CA VAL A 50 -3.58 -7.62 -11.74
C VAL A 50 -4.61 -6.73 -11.06
N ILE A 51 -5.59 -7.33 -10.38
CA ILE A 51 -6.64 -6.60 -9.66
C ILE A 51 -6.04 -5.82 -8.50
N GLY A 52 -5.16 -6.44 -7.71
CA GLY A 52 -4.48 -5.79 -6.60
C GLY A 52 -3.59 -4.63 -7.04
N PHE A 53 -2.92 -4.77 -8.18
CA PHE A 53 -2.12 -3.71 -8.79
C PHE A 53 -3.01 -2.54 -9.21
N ALA A 54 -4.04 -2.80 -10.02
CA ALA A 54 -4.95 -1.77 -10.51
C ALA A 54 -5.64 -1.02 -9.35
N TYR A 55 -6.18 -1.76 -8.37
CA TYR A 55 -6.82 -1.16 -7.20
C TYR A 55 -5.87 -0.23 -6.43
N ARG A 56 -4.64 -0.68 -6.10
CA ARG A 56 -3.68 0.13 -5.34
C ARG A 56 -3.17 1.33 -6.14
N THR A 57 -2.85 1.16 -7.42
CA THR A 57 -2.40 2.27 -8.26
C THR A 57 -3.47 3.35 -8.38
N ILE A 58 -4.72 2.97 -8.69
CA ILE A 58 -5.82 3.92 -8.86
C ILE A 58 -6.16 4.62 -7.53
N SER A 59 -6.17 3.88 -6.41
CA SER A 59 -6.51 4.46 -5.11
C SER A 59 -5.41 5.38 -4.57
N ILE A 60 -4.14 5.02 -4.73
CA ILE A 60 -3.01 5.88 -4.37
C ILE A 60 -2.93 7.10 -5.29
N ALA A 61 -3.17 6.98 -6.59
CA ALA A 61 -3.15 8.13 -7.49
C ALA A 61 -4.26 9.14 -7.17
N ASN A 62 -5.48 8.67 -6.86
CA ASN A 62 -6.61 9.56 -6.57
C ASN A 62 -6.54 10.20 -5.17
N GLY A 63 -6.04 9.46 -4.17
CA GLY A 63 -6.13 9.87 -2.76
C GLY A 63 -4.81 9.99 -2.04
N SER A 64 -3.70 9.58 -2.66
CA SER A 64 -2.42 9.27 -2.01
C SER A 64 -2.56 8.28 -0.84
N ALA A 65 -3.59 7.46 -0.88
CA ALA A 65 -3.91 6.46 0.13
C ALA A 65 -4.86 5.43 -0.48
N THR A 66 -4.60 4.14 -0.23
CA THR A 66 -5.57 3.08 -0.52
C THR A 66 -6.81 3.24 0.36
N TRP A 67 -7.92 2.54 0.06
CA TRP A 67 -9.10 2.66 0.92
C TRP A 67 -8.82 2.16 2.35
N GLY A 68 -8.04 1.09 2.51
CA GLY A 68 -7.57 0.64 3.82
C GLY A 68 -6.78 1.72 4.56
N MET A 69 -5.87 2.40 3.88
CA MET A 69 -5.10 3.51 4.44
C MET A 69 -5.97 4.71 4.82
N ARG A 70 -6.99 5.03 4.02
CA ARG A 70 -7.95 6.10 4.32
C ARG A 70 -8.74 5.81 5.59
N LEU A 71 -9.15 4.55 5.81
CA LEU A 71 -9.91 4.14 6.99
C LEU A 71 -9.11 4.27 8.29
N VAL A 72 -7.79 4.04 8.25
CA VAL A 72 -6.90 4.22 9.41
C VAL A 72 -6.27 5.63 9.51
N SER A 73 -6.73 6.56 8.66
CA SER A 73 -6.28 7.96 8.61
C SER A 73 -4.78 8.12 8.34
N ILE A 74 -4.19 7.29 7.47
CA ILE A 74 -2.80 7.46 7.00
C ILE A 74 -2.78 7.81 5.52
N GLU A 75 -1.90 8.73 5.13
CA GLU A 75 -1.70 9.15 3.74
C GLU A 75 -0.22 9.06 3.38
N LEU A 76 0.07 8.66 2.15
CA LEU A 76 1.40 8.59 1.57
C LEU A 76 1.76 9.94 0.95
N ARG A 77 2.99 10.41 1.11
CA ARG A 77 3.47 11.67 0.54
C ARG A 77 4.84 11.50 -0.08
N ASN A 78 5.09 12.26 -1.13
CA ASN A 78 6.38 12.31 -1.81
C ASN A 78 7.39 13.16 -1.01
N ARG A 79 8.67 13.17 -1.44
CA ARG A 79 9.80 13.92 -0.87
C ARG A 79 9.52 15.41 -0.66
N THR A 80 8.67 15.99 -1.50
CA THR A 80 8.25 17.40 -1.43
C THR A 80 7.03 17.64 -0.53
N GLY A 81 6.45 16.59 0.07
CA GLY A 81 5.19 16.65 0.83
C GLY A 81 3.94 16.68 -0.05
N ALA A 82 4.08 16.59 -1.37
CA ALA A 82 2.97 16.52 -2.31
C ALA A 82 2.27 15.15 -2.30
N ARG A 83 1.04 15.13 -2.83
CA ARG A 83 0.34 13.89 -3.17
C ARG A 83 1.09 13.17 -4.28
N LEU A 84 1.06 11.83 -4.29
CA LEU A 84 1.67 11.06 -5.38
C LEU A 84 0.88 11.26 -6.67
N ASP A 85 1.60 11.50 -7.75
CA ASP A 85 1.04 11.48 -9.10
C ASP A 85 0.84 10.03 -9.58
N LEU A 86 0.05 9.83 -10.64
CA LEU A 86 -0.30 8.52 -11.21
C LEU A 86 0.95 7.67 -11.52
N THR A 87 1.98 8.30 -12.06
CA THR A 87 3.28 7.69 -12.39
C THR A 87 4.02 7.21 -11.15
N GLU A 88 4.02 8.01 -10.08
CA GLU A 88 4.66 7.62 -8.82
C GLU A 88 3.87 6.53 -8.09
N ALA A 89 2.54 6.58 -8.16
CA ALA A 89 1.66 5.54 -7.65
C ALA A 89 1.88 4.21 -8.38
N ALA A 90 2.06 4.23 -9.71
CA ALA A 90 2.36 3.06 -10.51
C ALA A 90 3.74 2.48 -10.17
N LEU A 91 4.77 3.33 -10.06
CA LEU A 91 6.12 2.91 -9.65
C LEU A 91 6.15 2.31 -8.24
N HIS A 92 5.42 2.92 -7.30
CA HIS A 92 5.29 2.41 -5.93
C HIS A 92 4.59 1.05 -5.89
N THR A 93 3.51 0.92 -6.67
CA THR A 93 2.79 -0.35 -6.79
C THR A 93 3.65 -1.43 -7.47
N LEU A 94 4.47 -1.08 -8.47
CA LEU A 94 5.40 -2.01 -9.11
C LEU A 94 6.47 -2.49 -8.12
N GLY A 95 7.09 -1.57 -7.39
CA GLY A 95 8.08 -1.92 -6.36
C GLY A 95 7.50 -2.81 -5.27
N TYR A 96 6.25 -2.55 -4.87
CA TYR A 96 5.53 -3.38 -3.92
C TYR A 96 5.19 -4.77 -4.49
N THR A 97 4.72 -4.88 -5.73
CA THR A 97 4.41 -6.16 -6.39
C THR A 97 5.66 -7.03 -6.53
N ILE A 98 6.80 -6.43 -6.89
CA ILE A 98 8.10 -7.13 -6.93
C ILE A 98 8.49 -7.59 -5.50
N SER A 99 8.29 -6.74 -4.50
CA SER A 99 8.60 -7.07 -3.11
C SER A 99 7.73 -8.19 -2.54
N ILE A 100 6.47 -8.30 -2.96
CA ILE A 100 5.59 -9.42 -2.58
C ILE A 100 5.96 -10.70 -3.33
N GLY A 101 6.34 -10.60 -4.61
CA GLY A 101 6.79 -11.75 -5.39
C GLY A 101 8.07 -12.39 -4.84
N ILE A 102 8.85 -11.62 -4.06
CA ILE A 102 10.08 -12.05 -3.41
C ILE A 102 9.88 -11.92 -1.90
N PHE A 103 9.42 -12.99 -1.25
CA PHE A 103 9.12 -13.02 0.19
C PHE A 103 10.23 -12.40 1.09
N LEU A 104 11.49 -12.53 0.68
CA LEU A 104 12.64 -11.90 1.35
C LEU A 104 12.63 -10.36 1.30
N LEU A 105 12.24 -9.73 0.18
CA LEU A 105 12.12 -8.28 0.07
C LEU A 105 10.97 -7.74 0.93
N GLN A 106 9.89 -8.50 1.08
CA GLN A 106 8.81 -8.17 1.99
C GLN A 106 9.27 -8.24 3.46
N ALA A 107 10.05 -9.27 3.84
CA ALA A 107 10.62 -9.38 5.18
C ALA A 107 11.57 -8.21 5.50
N VAL A 108 12.46 -7.85 4.56
CA VAL A 108 13.35 -6.68 4.70
C VAL A 108 12.56 -5.38 4.85
N SER A 109 11.46 -5.22 4.11
CA SER A 109 10.58 -4.05 4.24
C SER A 109 9.96 -3.94 5.63
N ILE A 110 9.53 -5.05 6.22
CA ILE A 110 8.97 -5.09 7.58
C ILE A 110 10.05 -4.74 8.62
N VAL A 111 11.25 -5.30 8.47
CA VAL A 111 12.39 -4.98 9.37
C VAL A 111 12.73 -3.49 9.29
N LEU A 112 12.79 -2.92 8.09
CA LEU A 112 13.05 -1.48 7.90
C LEU A 112 11.95 -0.60 8.48
N MET A 113 10.68 -1.01 8.38
CA MET A 113 9.57 -0.27 9.00
C MET A 113 9.64 -0.27 10.51
N CYS A 114 10.06 -1.38 11.13
CA CYS A 114 10.22 -1.49 12.58
C CYS A 114 11.47 -0.75 13.08
N ALA A 115 12.55 -0.73 12.28
CA ALA A 115 13.81 -0.07 12.64
C ALA A 115 13.82 1.45 12.35
N SER A 116 13.01 1.92 11.40
CA SER A 116 12.99 3.33 10.99
C SER A 116 12.11 4.18 11.91
N MET A 117 12.64 5.31 12.39
CA MET A 117 11.86 6.31 13.14
C MET A 117 10.68 6.90 12.35
N ARG A 118 10.65 6.72 11.02
CA ARG A 118 9.58 7.21 10.13
C ARG A 118 8.65 6.09 9.63
N GLY A 119 8.84 4.83 10.06
CA GLY A 119 8.01 3.69 9.65
C GLY A 119 8.05 3.40 8.15
N GLN A 120 9.17 3.69 7.49
CA GLN A 120 9.35 3.58 6.03
C GLN A 120 9.68 2.14 5.63
N SER A 121 9.02 1.63 4.58
CA SER A 121 9.41 0.37 3.94
C SER A 121 10.61 0.56 3.01
N LEU A 122 11.16 -0.55 2.50
CA LEU A 122 12.25 -0.53 1.53
C LEU A 122 11.90 0.31 0.30
N THR A 123 10.68 0.14 -0.23
CA THR A 123 10.18 0.94 -1.36
C THR A 123 10.04 2.41 -1.01
N ASP A 124 9.65 2.73 0.22
CA ASP A 124 9.57 4.12 0.69
C ASP A 124 10.95 4.79 0.80
N HIS A 125 11.99 4.02 1.16
CA HIS A 125 13.37 4.53 1.15
C HIS A 125 13.86 4.80 -0.27
N VAL A 126 13.58 3.90 -1.21
CA VAL A 126 13.98 4.03 -2.62
C VAL A 126 13.26 5.21 -3.28
N LEU A 127 11.95 5.32 -3.08
CA LEU A 127 11.11 6.37 -3.67
C LEU A 127 11.17 7.69 -2.87
N GLY A 128 11.72 7.67 -1.66
CA GLY A 128 11.76 8.82 -0.77
C GLY A 128 10.38 9.24 -0.25
N THR A 129 9.42 8.34 -0.26
CA THR A 129 8.07 8.58 0.23
C THR A 129 7.99 8.44 1.75
N VAL A 130 7.05 9.14 2.36
CA VAL A 130 6.78 9.07 3.80
C VAL A 130 5.30 8.87 4.03
N MET A 131 4.97 8.01 4.99
CA MET A 131 3.61 7.85 5.49
C MET A 131 3.39 8.85 6.63
N LEU A 132 2.25 9.54 6.63
CA LEU A 132 1.90 10.52 7.65
C LEU A 132 0.52 10.23 8.21
N ASN A 133 0.35 10.42 9.52
CA ASN A 133 -0.96 10.40 10.16
C ASN A 133 -1.71 11.70 9.83
N LYS A 134 -2.88 11.58 9.19
CA LYS A 134 -3.70 12.72 8.78
C LYS A 134 -4.20 13.55 9.96
N GLN A 135 -4.41 12.93 11.12
CA GLN A 135 -4.90 13.60 12.33
C GLN A 135 -3.87 14.58 12.90
N ALA A 136 -2.57 14.30 12.75
CA ALA A 136 -1.52 15.18 13.23
C ALA A 136 -1.34 16.47 12.39
N ARG A 137 -1.98 16.54 11.21
CA ARG A 137 -1.95 17.71 10.31
C ARG A 137 -3.14 18.67 10.51
N ARG A 138 -4.18 18.28 11.27
CA ARG A 138 -5.30 19.16 11.61
C ARG A 138 -4.97 19.96 12.86
#